data_AF-A0A7G8BGE3-F1
#
_entry.id   AF-A0A7G8BGE3-F1
#
_cell.length_a   1.000
_cell.length_b   1.000
_cell.length_c   1.000
_cell.angle_alpha   90.00
_cell.angle_beta   90.00
_cell.angle_gamma   90.00
#
_symmetry.space_group_name_H-M   'P 1'
#
loop_
_entity.id
_entity.type
_entity.pdbx_description
1 polymer ?
#
loop_
_entity_poly.entity_id
_entity_poly.type
_entity_poly.pdbx_seq_one_letter_code
_entity_poly.pdbx_strand_id
1 'polypeptide(L)'
;MSADLSVRNPNSSALLMADALLRAGGGIAVSLFVAPATVDSSDAGQVGIDIPNFQQLSLSPAIFRRVRATMQEGQQARYELLISASAVQQQVSTLQLTSADALFDTAAGIEINGAQFLVESRSVSQSLGQVYLYRLLLRESHSLLQPVP
;
A
#
# COMPACT_ATOMS: atom_id res chain seq x y z
N MET A 1 11.82 -42.79 9.11
CA MET A 1 10.55 -42.07 8.92
C MET A 1 10.81 -40.94 7.95
N SER A 2 10.57 -41.19 6.66
CA SER A 2 10.75 -40.20 5.60
C SER A 2 9.52 -39.31 5.57
N ALA A 3 9.68 -38.01 5.81
CA ALA A 3 8.58 -37.07 5.70
C ALA A 3 8.14 -37.00 4.23
N ASP A 4 6.88 -37.35 3.96
CA ASP A 4 6.25 -37.16 2.66
C ASP A 4 6.14 -35.65 2.40
N LEU A 5 6.95 -35.16 1.46
CA LEU A 5 6.96 -33.75 1.04
C LEU A 5 6.02 -33.49 -0.14
N SER A 6 5.23 -34.49 -0.55
CA SER A 6 4.49 -34.49 -1.82
C SER A 6 3.26 -33.58 -1.81
N VAL A 7 2.90 -33.02 -0.64
CA VAL A 7 1.71 -32.15 -0.43
C VAL A 7 2.08 -30.66 -0.30
N ARG A 8 3.35 -30.27 -0.41
CA ARG A 8 3.71 -28.85 -0.39
C ARG A 8 3.13 -28.16 -1.64
N ASN A 9 2.06 -27.40 -1.48
CA ASN A 9 1.66 -26.38 -2.46
C ASN A 9 2.80 -25.34 -2.49
N PRO A 10 3.70 -25.36 -3.49
CA PRO A 10 4.95 -24.60 -3.42
C PRO A 10 4.67 -23.09 -3.54
N ASN A 11 3.58 -22.72 -4.20
CA ASN A 11 3.30 -21.36 -4.64
C ASN A 11 2.82 -20.47 -3.47
N SER A 12 1.91 -20.94 -2.62
CA SER A 12 1.36 -20.10 -1.54
C SER A 12 2.24 -20.00 -0.28
N SER A 13 3.26 -20.83 -0.14
CA SER A 13 4.07 -20.90 1.08
C SER A 13 4.74 -19.57 1.43
N ALA A 14 5.37 -18.90 0.47
CA ALA A 14 6.03 -17.61 0.70
C ALA A 14 5.05 -16.49 1.06
N LEU A 15 3.87 -16.48 0.43
CA LEU A 15 2.80 -15.52 0.70
C LEU A 15 2.22 -15.70 2.11
N LEU A 16 1.92 -16.94 2.51
CA LEU A 16 1.42 -17.22 3.86
C LEU A 16 2.45 -16.88 4.94
N MET A 17 3.74 -17.15 4.68
CA MET A 17 4.82 -16.77 5.59
C MET A 17 4.97 -15.26 5.69
N ALA A 18 4.89 -14.52 4.58
CA ALA A 18 4.92 -13.07 4.60
C ALA A 18 3.76 -12.49 5.43
N ASP A 19 2.53 -13.01 5.24
CA ASP A 19 1.36 -12.61 6.02
C ASP A 19 1.56 -12.87 7.51
N ALA A 20 2.03 -14.06 7.87
CA ALA A 20 2.28 -14.46 9.25
C ALA A 20 3.39 -13.59 9.88
N LEU A 21 4.49 -13.36 9.17
CA LEU A 21 5.62 -12.55 9.67
C LEU A 21 5.23 -11.09 9.83
N LEU A 22 4.49 -10.51 8.89
CA LEU A 22 4.00 -9.13 9.03
C LEU A 22 3.06 -9.02 10.24
N ARG A 23 2.14 -9.96 10.43
CA ARG A 23 1.25 -9.97 11.61
C ARG A 23 2.03 -10.15 12.92
N ALA A 24 2.96 -11.11 12.97
CA ALA A 24 3.80 -11.35 14.15
C ALA A 24 4.72 -10.17 14.47
N GLY A 25 5.17 -9.43 13.45
CA GLY A 25 5.97 -8.21 13.59
C GLY A 25 5.20 -6.96 14.00
N GLY A 26 3.90 -7.09 14.35
CA GLY A 26 3.06 -5.95 14.72
C GLY A 26 2.43 -5.24 13.53
N GLY A 27 2.12 -5.97 12.46
CA GLY A 27 1.50 -5.44 11.26
C GLY A 27 0.17 -4.73 11.56
N ILE A 28 0.01 -3.56 10.97
CA ILE A 28 -1.15 -2.68 11.11
C ILE A 28 -2.02 -2.72 9.84
N ALA A 29 -3.18 -2.09 9.92
CA ALA A 29 -3.95 -1.69 8.75
C ALA A 29 -3.52 -0.28 8.33
N VAL A 30 -3.30 -0.09 7.04
CA VAL A 30 -3.05 1.21 6.43
C VAL A 30 -4.10 1.51 5.38
N SER A 31 -4.33 2.79 5.12
CA SER A 31 -5.40 3.22 4.24
C SER A 31 -4.81 3.78 2.96
N LEU A 32 -5.13 3.14 1.83
CA LEU A 32 -4.77 3.63 0.50
C LEU A 32 -5.92 4.49 -0.01
N PHE A 33 -5.65 5.75 -0.36
CA PHE A 33 -6.62 6.60 -1.02
C PHE A 33 -6.49 6.42 -2.53
N VAL A 34 -7.57 5.99 -3.18
CA VAL A 34 -7.65 5.87 -4.64
C VAL A 34 -8.73 6.79 -5.19
N ALA A 35 -8.53 7.24 -6.43
CA ALA A 35 -9.59 7.94 -7.15
C ALA A 35 -10.81 7.01 -7.31
N PRO A 36 -12.04 7.53 -7.17
CA PRO A 36 -13.25 6.73 -7.36
C PRO A 36 -13.33 6.28 -8.83
N ALA A 37 -13.80 5.05 -9.06
CA ALA A 37 -13.94 4.51 -10.41
C ALA A 37 -14.95 5.29 -11.27
N THR A 38 -15.89 6.00 -10.64
CA THR A 38 -16.86 6.86 -11.30
C THR A 38 -16.44 8.31 -11.16
N VAL A 39 -16.11 8.95 -12.28
CA VAL A 39 -15.98 10.41 -12.36
C VAL A 39 -17.35 11.00 -12.05
N ASP A 40 -17.41 11.91 -11.08
CA ASP A 40 -18.62 12.68 -10.84
C ASP A 40 -18.92 13.48 -12.11
N SER A 41 -20.00 13.12 -12.80
CA SER A 41 -20.38 13.75 -14.08
C SER A 41 -21.11 15.07 -13.87
N SER A 42 -21.21 15.54 -12.63
CA SER A 42 -21.83 16.82 -12.30
C SER A 42 -21.01 17.99 -12.87
N ASP A 43 -21.71 19.06 -13.28
CA ASP A 43 -21.05 20.29 -13.76
C ASP A 43 -20.14 20.91 -12.68
N ALA A 44 -20.47 20.69 -11.39
CA ALA A 44 -19.67 21.15 -10.26
C ALA A 44 -18.36 20.36 -10.07
N GLY A 45 -18.41 19.03 -10.23
CA GLY A 45 -17.23 18.16 -10.20
C GLY A 45 -16.26 18.42 -11.35
N GLN A 46 -16.77 18.77 -12.54
CA GLN A 46 -15.95 19.10 -13.71
C GLN A 46 -15.20 20.43 -13.59
N VAL A 47 -15.75 21.39 -12.83
CA VAL A 47 -15.13 22.71 -12.57
C VAL A 47 -14.22 22.67 -11.33
N GLY A 48 -14.11 21.51 -10.65
CA GLY A 48 -13.28 21.35 -9.46
C GLY A 48 -13.84 22.07 -8.23
N ILE A 49 -15.16 22.29 -8.20
CA ILE A 49 -15.85 22.94 -7.08
C ILE A 49 -16.12 21.92 -5.96
N ASP A 50 -16.33 20.65 -6.31
CA ASP A 50 -16.53 19.58 -5.34
C ASP A 50 -15.22 19.00 -4.82
N ILE A 51 -15.21 18.65 -3.53
CA ILE A 51 -14.09 17.98 -2.88
C ILE A 51 -13.90 16.61 -3.55
N PRO A 52 -12.67 16.22 -3.96
CA PRO A 52 -12.44 14.92 -4.58
C PRO A 52 -12.86 13.80 -3.63
N ASN A 53 -13.83 12.98 -4.06
CA ASN A 53 -14.30 11.83 -3.29
C ASN A 53 -13.31 10.67 -3.39
N PHE A 54 -12.26 10.66 -2.58
CA PHE A 54 -11.33 9.53 -2.53
C PHE A 54 -11.97 8.31 -1.87
N GLN A 55 -11.81 7.14 -2.49
CA GLN A 55 -12.16 5.87 -1.86
C GLN A 55 -10.98 5.39 -1.00
N GLN A 56 -11.27 5.00 0.23
CA GLN A 56 -10.28 4.50 1.18
C GLN A 56 -10.28 2.96 1.17
N LEU A 57 -9.13 2.37 0.84
CA LEU A 57 -8.93 0.91 0.82
C LEU A 57 -8.03 0.48 1.97
N SER A 58 -8.50 -0.47 2.78
CA SER A 58 -7.70 -1.01 3.87
C SER A 58 -6.73 -2.07 3.36
N LEU A 59 -5.44 -1.86 3.61
CA LEU A 59 -4.36 -2.82 3.34
C LEU A 59 -3.83 -3.36 4.66
N SER A 60 -4.00 -4.66 4.90
CA SER A 60 -3.53 -5.35 6.11
C SER A 60 -3.22 -6.82 5.82
N PRO A 61 -2.10 -7.38 6.32
CA PRO A 61 -1.13 -6.74 7.23
C PRO A 61 -0.09 -5.88 6.51
N ALA A 62 0.32 -4.78 7.14
CA ALA A 62 1.41 -3.94 6.68
C ALA A 62 2.31 -3.46 7.83
N ILE A 63 3.61 -3.29 7.60
CA ILE A 63 4.57 -2.72 8.57
C ILE A 63 5.08 -1.40 8.03
N PHE A 64 4.89 -0.34 8.81
CA PHE A 64 5.42 0.99 8.55
C PHE A 64 6.65 1.25 9.41
N ARG A 65 7.76 1.73 8.81
CA ARG A 65 8.98 2.05 9.53
C ARG A 65 9.72 3.23 8.90
N ARG A 66 10.50 3.95 9.71
CA ARG A 66 11.42 4.99 9.22
C ARG A 66 12.66 4.35 8.60
N VAL A 67 13.06 4.80 7.42
CA VAL A 67 14.30 4.37 6.78
C VAL A 67 15.46 5.12 7.43
N ARG A 68 16.44 4.39 7.97
CA ARG A 68 17.69 4.99 8.46
C ARG A 68 18.57 5.33 7.26
N ALA A 69 18.43 6.53 6.72
CA ALA A 69 19.46 7.10 5.85
C ALA A 69 20.59 7.65 6.72
N THR A 70 21.84 7.57 6.24
CA THR A 70 22.94 8.41 6.72
C THR A 70 22.46 9.85 6.59
N MET A 71 22.05 10.46 7.70
CA MET A 71 21.42 11.78 7.72
C MET A 71 22.40 12.79 7.14
N GLN A 72 22.17 13.21 5.90
CA GLN A 72 22.72 14.46 5.39
C GLN A 72 21.77 15.58 5.83
N GLU A 73 22.32 16.66 6.37
CA GLU A 73 21.52 17.83 6.77
C GLU A 73 20.63 18.29 5.60
N GLY A 74 19.34 18.48 5.88
CA GLY A 74 18.36 18.97 4.90
C GLY A 74 17.56 17.91 4.14
N GLN A 75 17.81 16.61 4.31
CA GLN A 75 16.96 15.58 3.69
C GLN A 75 15.70 15.26 4.52
N GLN A 76 14.54 15.22 3.85
CA GLN A 76 13.27 14.82 4.46
C GLN A 76 13.33 13.36 4.96
N ALA A 77 12.62 13.08 6.06
CA ALA A 77 12.53 11.73 6.58
C ALA A 77 11.86 10.81 5.55
N ARG A 78 12.57 9.74 5.17
CA ARG A 78 12.02 8.68 4.33
C ARG A 78 11.47 7.56 5.18
N TYR A 79 10.34 7.03 4.75
CA TYR A 79 9.67 5.92 5.39
C TYR A 79 9.53 4.76 4.41
N GLU A 80 9.31 3.58 4.95
CA GLU A 80 9.12 2.35 4.22
C GLU A 80 7.87 1.68 4.73
N LEU A 81 7.04 1.24 3.81
CA LEU A 81 5.85 0.48 4.06
C LEU A 81 5.97 -0.88 3.38
N LEU A 82 5.95 -1.94 4.18
CA LEU A 82 5.93 -3.33 3.72
C LEU A 82 4.51 -3.84 3.79
N ILE A 83 3.97 -4.33 2.68
CA ILE A 83 2.58 -4.76 2.57
C ILE A 83 2.56 -6.19 2.05
N SER A 84 1.75 -7.03 2.68
CA SER A 84 1.46 -8.36 2.16
C SER A 84 0.94 -8.29 0.71
N ALA A 85 1.40 -9.21 -0.13
CA ALA A 85 0.83 -9.35 -1.47
C ALA A 85 -0.63 -9.82 -1.47
N SER A 86 -1.07 -10.58 -0.46
CA SER A 86 -2.46 -11.04 -0.36
C SER A 86 -3.42 -9.87 -0.09
N ALA A 87 -3.00 -8.92 0.76
CA ALA A 87 -3.74 -7.69 1.03
C ALA A 87 -3.91 -6.82 -0.23
N VAL A 88 -2.85 -6.69 -1.02
CA VAL A 88 -2.88 -5.95 -2.28
C VAL A 88 -3.77 -6.67 -3.31
N GLN A 89 -3.63 -7.98 -3.44
CA GLN A 89 -4.41 -8.78 -4.38
C GLN A 89 -5.91 -8.72 -4.07
N GLN A 90 -6.30 -8.71 -2.79
CA GLN A 90 -7.68 -8.52 -2.39
C GLN A 90 -8.24 -7.20 -2.95
N GLN A 91 -7.51 -6.08 -2.82
CA GLN A 91 -7.97 -4.79 -3.33
C GLN A 91 -7.98 -4.72 -4.86
N VAL A 92 -6.99 -5.31 -5.53
CA VAL A 92 -6.98 -5.44 -7.00
C VAL A 92 -8.23 -6.18 -7.47
N SER A 93 -8.59 -7.29 -6.82
CA SER A 93 -9.81 -8.04 -7.14
C SER A 93 -11.08 -7.27 -6.83
N THR A 94 -11.16 -6.59 -5.68
CA THR A 94 -12.31 -5.78 -5.28
C THR A 94 -12.60 -4.65 -6.28
N LEU A 95 -11.55 -4.00 -6.77
CA LEU A 95 -11.66 -2.91 -7.75
C LEU A 95 -11.63 -3.40 -9.20
N GLN A 96 -11.57 -4.71 -9.43
CA GLN A 96 -11.48 -5.33 -10.76
C GLN A 96 -10.33 -4.76 -11.62
N LEU A 97 -9.20 -4.43 -10.97
CA LEU A 97 -8.02 -3.90 -11.63
C LEU A 97 -7.21 -5.02 -12.30
N THR A 98 -6.46 -4.65 -13.33
CA THR A 98 -5.65 -5.60 -14.10
C THR A 98 -4.36 -6.02 -13.39
N SER A 99 -3.85 -5.21 -12.47
CA SER A 99 -2.62 -5.47 -11.74
C SER A 99 -2.52 -4.67 -10.44
N ALA A 100 -1.54 -5.03 -9.59
CA ALA A 100 -1.16 -4.23 -8.45
C ALA A 100 -0.54 -2.87 -8.84
N ASP A 101 0.16 -2.80 -9.97
CA ASP A 101 0.68 -1.52 -10.48
C ASP A 101 -0.47 -0.56 -10.78
N ALA A 102 -1.54 -1.04 -11.42
CA ALA A 102 -2.75 -0.25 -11.67
C ALA A 102 -3.41 0.25 -10.38
N LEU A 103 -3.36 -0.53 -9.30
CA LEU A 103 -3.84 -0.09 -7.98
C LEU A 103 -2.98 1.04 -7.43
N PHE A 104 -1.66 0.90 -7.48
CA PHE A 104 -0.76 1.93 -6.94
C PHE A 104 -0.66 3.17 -7.83
N ASP A 105 -0.89 3.05 -9.13
CA ASP A 105 -0.91 4.19 -10.07
C ASP A 105 -2.16 5.07 -9.88
N THR A 106 -3.27 4.50 -9.42
CA THR A 106 -4.50 5.26 -9.08
C THR A 106 -4.49 5.82 -7.66
N ALA A 107 -3.46 5.49 -6.87
CA ALA A 107 -3.34 5.92 -5.49
C ALA A 107 -2.92 7.39 -5.38
N ALA A 108 -3.74 8.20 -4.71
CA ALA A 108 -3.44 9.59 -4.39
C ALA A 108 -2.49 9.72 -3.18
N GLY A 109 -2.51 8.74 -2.27
CA GLY A 109 -1.67 8.73 -1.08
C GLY A 109 -2.01 7.58 -0.14
N ILE A 110 -1.25 7.49 0.95
CA ILE A 110 -1.44 6.50 2.01
C ILE A 110 -1.60 7.22 3.33
N GLU A 111 -2.66 6.90 4.08
CA GLU A 111 -2.80 7.32 5.47
C GLU A 111 -2.36 6.21 6.42
N ILE A 112 -1.52 6.59 7.37
CA ILE A 112 -1.01 5.73 8.42
C ILE A 112 -1.11 6.49 9.73
N ASN A 113 -1.95 6.01 10.65
CA ASN A 113 -2.18 6.63 11.97
C ASN A 113 -2.56 8.13 11.88
N GLY A 114 -3.40 8.51 10.91
CA GLY A 114 -3.82 9.91 10.70
C GLY A 114 -2.81 10.81 9.99
N ALA A 115 -1.60 10.31 9.67
CA ALA A 115 -0.62 11.04 8.87
C ALA A 115 -0.65 10.57 7.41
N GLN A 116 -0.50 11.52 6.47
CA GLN A 116 -0.54 11.25 5.04
C GLN A 116 0.86 11.13 4.44
N PHE A 117 1.01 10.17 3.54
CA PHE A 117 2.26 9.85 2.87
C PHE A 117 2.07 9.72 1.37
N LEU A 118 3.08 10.14 0.61
CA LEU A 118 3.15 9.95 -0.84
C LEU A 118 4.12 8.82 -1.17
N VAL A 119 3.73 8.00 -2.15
CA VAL A 119 4.58 6.91 -2.68
C VAL A 119 5.66 7.52 -3.59
N GLU A 120 6.93 7.37 -3.20
CA GLU A 120 8.07 7.81 -4.02
C GLU A 120 8.56 6.71 -4.96
N SER A 121 8.57 5.47 -4.49
CA SER A 121 8.97 4.33 -5.30
C SER A 121 8.39 3.03 -4.77
N ARG A 122 8.40 2.02 -5.62
CA ARG A 122 7.76 0.72 -5.41
C ARG A 122 8.75 -0.38 -5.77
N SER A 123 8.77 -1.44 -5.00
CA SER A 123 9.53 -2.66 -5.29
C SER A 123 8.79 -3.87 -4.75
N VAL A 124 9.09 -5.04 -5.31
CA VAL A 124 8.46 -6.30 -4.93
C VAL A 124 9.49 -7.31 -4.49
N SER A 125 9.12 -8.16 -3.54
CA SER A 125 9.84 -9.40 -3.24
C SER A 125 9.05 -10.57 -3.79
N GLN A 126 9.73 -11.44 -4.52
CA GLN A 126 9.14 -12.58 -5.19
C GLN A 126 9.90 -13.87 -4.88
N SER A 127 9.17 -14.98 -4.85
CA SER A 127 9.70 -16.33 -4.72
C SER A 127 9.07 -17.18 -5.81
N LEU A 128 9.90 -17.85 -6.62
CA LEU A 128 9.44 -18.71 -7.72
C LEU A 128 8.47 -17.99 -8.69
N GLY A 129 8.68 -16.69 -8.93
CA GLY A 129 7.82 -15.87 -9.80
C GLY A 129 6.52 -15.37 -9.15
N GLN A 130 6.25 -15.71 -7.89
CA GLN A 130 5.11 -15.19 -7.14
C GLN A 130 5.53 -14.05 -6.21
N VAL A 131 4.91 -12.89 -6.38
CA VAL A 131 5.06 -11.76 -5.45
C VAL A 131 4.42 -12.12 -4.12
N TYR A 132 5.17 -11.95 -3.03
CA TYR A 132 4.68 -12.21 -1.66
C TYR A 132 4.71 -10.94 -0.79
N LEU A 133 5.44 -9.90 -1.20
CA LEU A 133 5.58 -8.66 -0.45
C LEU A 133 5.76 -7.47 -1.39
N TYR A 134 5.03 -6.39 -1.13
CA TYR A 134 5.27 -5.08 -1.73
C TYR A 134 6.02 -4.19 -0.74
N ARG A 135 7.01 -3.46 -1.23
CA ARG A 135 7.76 -2.46 -0.47
C ARG A 135 7.59 -1.11 -1.16
N LEU A 136 7.00 -0.17 -0.43
CA LEU A 136 6.83 1.21 -0.87
C LEU A 136 7.79 2.10 -0.09
N LEU A 137 8.54 2.95 -0.79
CA LEU A 137 9.23 4.08 -0.15
C LEU A 137 8.29 5.27 -0.14
N LEU A 138 8.17 5.89 1.02
CA LEU A 138 7.21 6.93 1.31
C LEU A 138 7.93 8.19 1.79
N ARG A 139 7.36 9.33 1.43
CA ARG A 139 7.66 10.63 2.03
C ARG A 139 6.40 11.18 2.69
N GLU A 140 6.59 11.95 3.74
CA GLU A 140 5.47 12.65 4.39
C GLU A 140 4.86 13.68 3.43
N SER A 141 3.53 13.70 3.35
CA SER A 141 2.81 14.73 2.60
C SER A 141 2.61 15.94 3.48
N HIS A 142 3.00 17.12 3.02
CA HIS A 142 2.74 18.38 3.72
C HIS A 142 1.39 19.03 3.34
N SER A 143 0.57 18.34 2.56
CA SER A 143 -0.70 18.86 2.06
C SER A 143 -1.84 18.54 3.04
N LEU A 144 -2.50 19.58 3.56
CA LEU A 144 -3.78 19.60 4.30
C LEU A 144 -3.74 19.41 5.83
N LEU A 145 -3.07 20.32 6.52
CA LEU A 145 -3.52 20.86 7.82
C LEU A 145 -3.60 22.39 7.76
N GLN A 146 -4.33 22.94 6.78
CA GLN A 146 -4.88 24.28 6.94
C GLN A 146 -6.34 24.13 7.36
N PRO A 147 -6.70 24.40 8.63
CA PRO A 147 -8.08 24.72 8.94
C PRO A 147 -8.41 26.02 8.19
N VAL A 148 -9.38 25.96 7.29
CA VAL A 148 -9.98 27.16 6.71
C VAL A 148 -10.64 27.92 7.87
N PRO A 149 -10.36 29.22 8.06
CA PRO A 149 -10.97 30.04 9.11
C PRO A 149 -12.47 30.26 8.91
#